data_AF-A0A9Q0YPU9-F1
#
_entry.id   AF-A0A9Q0YPU9-F1
#
_cell.length_a   1.000
_cell.length_b   1.000
_cell.length_c   1.000
_cell.angle_alpha   90.00
_cell.angle_beta   90.00
_cell.angle_gamma   90.00
#
_symmetry.space_group_name_H-M   'P 1'
#
loop_
_entity.id
_entity.type
_entity.pdbx_description
1 polymer ?
#
loop_
_entity_poly.entity_id
_entity_poly.type
_entity_poly.pdbx_seq_one_letter_code
_entity_poly.pdbx_strand_id
1 'polypeptide(L)'
;MADSKLITCVFVFLATLVMFIESLPIENERNRRDAYTLYSELVDKTERLRTMETTLLNNFKTNRLRNLAELTGVTVPNLSDLMTFAFRSTASPSQLLSEYRDHFMRYQIIMDFVLEDERNTTATPNFISDITNVSLLLSFTITRLENVMRHLNVTVTPEKIPEEESPYFTPRWERNIYQRRLRDCFVLEQLNQHLINAQNDFTKLRNDEN
;
A
#
# COMPACT_ATOMS: atom_id res chain seq x y z
N MET A 1 -51.79 -45.69 7.82
CA MET A 1 -51.81 -44.27 8.24
C MET A 1 -50.40 -43.72 8.48
N ALA A 2 -49.38 -44.19 7.74
CA ALA A 2 -47.96 -43.86 7.96
C ALA A 2 -47.31 -43.09 6.79
N ASP A 3 -47.97 -42.97 5.63
CA ASP A 3 -47.32 -42.43 4.42
C ASP A 3 -47.33 -40.90 4.28
N SER A 4 -48.23 -40.20 4.97
CA SER A 4 -48.36 -38.75 4.83
C SER A 4 -47.18 -37.97 5.44
N LYS A 5 -46.58 -38.44 6.53
CA LYS A 5 -45.49 -37.73 7.22
C LYS A 5 -44.15 -37.86 6.49
N LEU A 6 -43.90 -39.00 5.85
CA LEU A 6 -42.66 -39.25 5.11
C LEU A 6 -42.58 -38.38 3.84
N ILE A 7 -43.71 -38.23 3.14
CA ILE A 7 -43.81 -37.39 1.94
C ILE A 7 -43.57 -35.92 2.28
N THR A 8 -44.16 -35.40 3.37
CA THR A 8 -43.96 -34.00 3.78
C THR A 8 -42.50 -33.71 4.16
N CYS A 9 -41.82 -34.63 4.84
CA CYS A 9 -40.40 -34.45 5.19
C CYS A 9 -39.49 -34.41 3.95
N VAL A 10 -39.74 -35.25 2.94
CA VAL A 10 -38.94 -35.25 1.70
C VAL A 10 -39.14 -33.97 0.89
N PHE A 11 -40.37 -33.43 0.82
CA PHE A 11 -40.65 -32.18 0.11
C PHE A 11 -40.06 -30.95 0.81
N VAL A 12 -40.09 -30.90 2.15
CA VAL A 12 -39.45 -29.81 2.90
C VAL A 12 -37.92 -29.86 2.72
N PHE A 13 -37.32 -31.06 2.75
CA PHE A 13 -35.87 -31.20 2.56
C PHE A 13 -35.43 -30.85 1.13
N LEU A 14 -36.20 -31.26 0.11
CA LEU A 14 -35.95 -30.86 -1.28
C LEU A 14 -36.09 -29.35 -1.47
N ALA A 15 -37.11 -28.72 -0.88
CA ALA A 15 -37.32 -27.28 -0.98
C ALA A 15 -36.18 -26.49 -0.31
N THR A 16 -35.69 -26.94 0.86
CA THR A 16 -34.52 -26.31 1.50
C THR A 16 -33.23 -26.54 0.71
N LEU A 17 -33.06 -27.71 0.09
CA LEU A 17 -31.88 -28.02 -0.73
C LEU A 17 -31.87 -27.19 -2.02
N VAL A 18 -33.02 -27.05 -2.68
CA VAL A 18 -33.17 -26.21 -3.88
C VAL A 18 -32.95 -24.73 -3.54
N MET A 19 -33.53 -24.23 -2.45
CA MET A 19 -33.28 -22.85 -1.99
C MET A 19 -31.80 -22.60 -1.64
N PHE A 20 -31.09 -23.60 -1.09
CA PHE A 20 -29.66 -23.50 -0.78
C PHE A 20 -28.79 -23.53 -2.05
N ILE A 21 -29.18 -24.30 -3.07
CA ILE A 21 -28.48 -24.36 -4.37
C ILE A 21 -28.71 -23.07 -5.18
N GLU A 22 -29.89 -22.46 -5.08
CA GLU A 22 -30.21 -21.20 -5.76
C GLU A 22 -29.61 -19.95 -5.08
N SER A 23 -29.32 -19.99 -3.77
CA SER A 23 -28.65 -18.89 -3.06
C SER A 23 -27.14 -18.83 -3.27
N LEU A 24 -26.51 -19.97 -3.57
CA LEU A 24 -25.05 -20.07 -3.79
C LEU A 24 -24.50 -19.23 -4.97
N PRO A 25 -25.12 -19.18 -6.16
CA PRO A 25 -24.57 -18.40 -7.28
C PRO A 25 -24.64 -16.89 -7.06
N ILE A 26 -25.69 -16.39 -6.39
CA ILE A 26 -25.91 -14.95 -6.19
C ILE A 26 -24.92 -14.35 -5.18
N GLU A 27 -24.64 -15.07 -4.08
CA GLU A 27 -23.68 -14.64 -3.07
C GLU A 27 -22.24 -14.66 -3.61
N ASN A 28 -21.91 -15.67 -4.43
CA ASN A 28 -20.60 -15.80 -5.05
C ASN A 28 -20.33 -14.68 -6.08
N GLU A 29 -21.32 -14.33 -6.91
CA GLU A 29 -21.19 -13.21 -7.86
C GLU A 29 -21.06 -11.83 -7.20
N ARG A 30 -21.74 -11.64 -6.06
CA ARG A 30 -21.67 -10.39 -5.30
C ARG A 30 -20.30 -10.24 -4.64
N ASN A 31 -19.81 -11.30 -3.99
CA ASN A 31 -18.48 -11.30 -3.38
C ASN A 31 -17.37 -11.05 -4.42
N ARG A 32 -17.47 -11.66 -5.60
CA ARG A 32 -16.51 -11.43 -6.69
C ARG A 32 -16.52 -9.99 -7.22
N ARG A 33 -17.71 -9.38 -7.35
CA ARG A 33 -17.84 -7.97 -7.74
C ARG A 33 -17.23 -7.03 -6.70
N ASP A 34 -17.50 -7.29 -5.42
CA ASP A 34 -16.98 -6.48 -4.32
C ASP A 34 -15.44 -6.58 -4.24
N ALA A 35 -14.87 -7.78 -4.42
CA ALA A 35 -13.42 -7.99 -4.53
C ALA A 35 -12.82 -7.16 -5.67
N TYR A 36 -13.39 -7.26 -6.88
CA TYR A 36 -12.91 -6.54 -8.05
C TYR A 36 -12.95 -5.02 -7.84
N THR A 37 -14.03 -4.48 -7.28
CA THR A 37 -14.13 -3.04 -6.97
C THR A 37 -13.08 -2.60 -5.95
N LEU A 38 -12.83 -3.39 -4.90
CA LEU A 38 -11.79 -3.10 -3.91
C LEU A 38 -10.40 -3.02 -4.56
N TYR A 39 -10.04 -4.01 -5.39
CA TYR A 39 -8.77 -4.04 -6.11
C TYR A 39 -8.65 -2.92 -7.14
N SER A 40 -9.71 -2.62 -7.90
CA SER A 40 -9.70 -1.53 -8.88
C SER A 40 -9.42 -0.19 -8.21
N GLU A 41 -10.08 0.09 -7.09
CA GLU A 41 -9.84 1.32 -6.34
C GLU A 41 -8.41 1.36 -5.75
N LEU A 42 -7.87 0.23 -5.30
CA LEU A 42 -6.48 0.16 -4.82
C LEU A 42 -5.48 0.48 -5.95
N VAL A 43 -5.69 -0.09 -7.14
CA VAL A 43 -4.86 0.17 -8.34
C VAL A 43 -4.94 1.65 -8.73
N ASP A 44 -6.13 2.24 -8.77
CA ASP A 44 -6.31 3.64 -9.19
C ASP A 44 -5.66 4.62 -8.18
N LYS A 45 -5.78 4.34 -6.88
CA LYS A 45 -5.15 5.15 -5.82
C LYS A 45 -3.63 5.04 -5.85
N THR A 46 -3.11 3.83 -6.04
CA THR A 46 -1.68 3.58 -6.14
C THR A 46 -1.08 4.27 -7.36
N GLU A 47 -1.77 4.24 -8.51
CA GLU A 47 -1.32 4.94 -9.72
C GLU A 47 -1.28 6.46 -9.54
N ARG A 48 -2.33 7.01 -8.94
CA ARG A 48 -2.37 8.45 -8.65
C ARG A 48 -1.26 8.86 -7.69
N LEU A 49 -1.02 8.06 -6.65
CA LEU A 49 0.05 8.27 -5.70
C LEU A 49 1.42 8.22 -6.37
N ARG A 50 1.67 7.20 -7.19
CA ARG A 50 2.89 7.05 -7.99
C ARG A 50 3.15 8.27 -8.88
N THR A 51 2.12 8.78 -9.54
CA THR A 51 2.24 9.95 -10.43
C THR A 51 2.60 11.22 -9.65
N MET A 52 1.94 11.44 -8.51
CA MET A 52 2.23 12.58 -7.64
C MET A 52 3.63 12.49 -7.03
N GLU A 53 4.01 11.31 -6.55
CA GLU A 53 5.34 11.08 -5.99
C GLU A 53 6.45 11.25 -7.03
N THR A 54 6.24 10.77 -8.26
CA THR A 54 7.19 10.98 -9.37
C THR A 54 7.40 12.47 -9.63
N THR A 55 6.32 13.25 -9.58
CA THR A 55 6.39 14.71 -9.75
C THR A 55 7.12 15.37 -8.59
N LEU A 56 6.81 14.98 -7.36
CA LEU A 56 7.47 15.47 -6.14
C LEU A 56 8.98 15.20 -6.18
N LEU A 57 9.37 13.96 -6.48
CA LEU A 57 10.78 13.54 -6.60
C LEU A 57 11.54 14.35 -7.65
N ASN A 58 10.95 14.51 -8.85
CA ASN A 58 11.57 15.29 -9.92
C ASN A 58 11.75 16.77 -9.52
N ASN A 59 10.75 17.34 -8.87
CA ASN A 59 10.81 18.70 -8.34
C ASN A 59 11.87 18.82 -7.24
N PHE A 60 11.96 17.83 -6.35
CA PHE A 60 12.97 17.80 -5.29
C PHE A 60 14.39 17.77 -5.88
N LYS A 61 14.67 16.84 -6.80
CA LYS A 61 15.96 16.74 -7.49
C LYS A 61 16.33 18.05 -8.19
N THR A 62 15.40 18.62 -8.94
CA THR A 62 15.62 19.85 -9.71
C THR A 62 15.90 21.06 -8.80
N ASN A 63 15.19 21.17 -7.68
CA ASN A 63 15.23 22.38 -6.84
C ASN A 63 16.20 22.30 -5.66
N ARG A 64 16.52 21.10 -5.17
CA ARG A 64 17.32 20.88 -3.96
C ARG A 64 18.68 20.27 -4.25
N LEU A 65 18.77 19.44 -5.30
CA LEU A 65 19.99 18.71 -5.65
C LEU A 65 20.73 19.25 -6.88
N ARG A 66 20.28 20.35 -7.48
CA ARG A 66 20.97 20.96 -8.62
C ARG A 66 22.44 21.23 -8.24
N ASN A 67 23.36 20.58 -8.95
CA ASN A 67 24.82 20.63 -8.75
C ASN A 67 25.37 19.87 -7.53
N LEU A 68 24.59 18.99 -6.90
CA LEU A 68 25.08 18.10 -5.86
C LEU A 68 25.63 16.82 -6.50
N ALA A 69 26.88 16.44 -6.17
CA ALA A 69 27.41 15.14 -6.53
C ALA A 69 26.58 14.04 -5.84
N GLU A 70 26.29 12.95 -6.56
CA GLU A 70 25.67 11.76 -5.99
C GLU A 70 26.53 11.24 -4.84
N LEU A 71 25.96 11.23 -3.64
CA LEU A 71 26.57 10.61 -2.49
C LEU A 71 25.99 9.20 -2.37
N THR A 72 26.81 8.21 -2.66
CA THR A 72 26.45 6.81 -2.51
C THR A 72 26.46 6.41 -1.04
N GLY A 73 25.61 5.45 -0.65
CA GLY A 73 25.61 4.86 0.69
C GLY A 73 24.75 5.56 1.74
N VAL A 74 23.70 6.28 1.32
CA VAL A 74 22.59 6.64 2.22
C VAL A 74 21.99 5.35 2.79
N THR A 75 21.80 5.34 4.11
CA THR A 75 21.19 4.22 4.83
C THR A 75 20.20 4.79 5.82
N VAL A 76 18.95 4.35 5.73
CA VAL A 76 17.89 4.66 6.70
C VAL A 76 17.51 3.34 7.34
N PRO A 77 18.01 3.03 8.55
CA PRO A 77 17.66 1.78 9.24
C PRO A 77 16.14 1.65 9.37
N ASN A 78 15.64 0.41 9.28
CA ASN A 78 14.22 0.08 9.33
C ASN A 78 13.35 0.74 8.24
N LEU A 79 13.93 1.51 7.32
CA LEU A 79 13.30 1.79 6.04
C LEU A 79 13.65 0.61 5.15
N SER A 80 12.65 -0.20 4.86
CA SER A 80 12.85 -1.48 4.20
C SER A 80 13.55 -1.35 2.85
N ASP A 81 14.39 -2.33 2.55
CA ASP A 81 14.88 -2.54 1.20
C ASP A 81 13.72 -2.84 0.26
N LEU A 82 13.91 -2.53 -1.02
CA LEU A 82 12.97 -2.92 -2.07
C LEU A 82 12.71 -4.43 -2.00
N MET A 83 11.43 -4.82 -2.05
CA MET A 83 11.07 -6.22 -2.18
C MET A 83 11.76 -6.82 -3.40
N THR A 84 12.49 -7.90 -3.16
CA THR A 84 13.19 -8.59 -4.23
C THR A 84 12.21 -9.16 -5.24
N PHE A 85 12.62 -9.22 -6.51
CA PHE A 85 11.83 -9.88 -7.54
C PHE A 85 11.50 -11.35 -7.18
N ALA A 86 12.45 -12.05 -6.56
CA ALA A 86 12.26 -13.43 -6.10
C ALA A 86 11.14 -13.55 -5.06
N PHE A 87 11.06 -12.62 -4.10
CA PHE A 87 9.94 -12.58 -3.15
C PHE A 87 8.63 -12.29 -3.87
N ARG A 88 8.55 -11.21 -4.65
CA ARG A 88 7.30 -10.79 -5.32
C ARG A 88 6.73 -11.84 -6.28
N SER A 89 7.59 -12.65 -6.90
CA SER A 89 7.18 -13.70 -7.82
C SER A 89 6.69 -14.98 -7.14
N THR A 90 7.02 -15.19 -5.87
CA THR A 90 6.71 -16.41 -5.11
C THR A 90 5.77 -16.19 -3.93
N ALA A 91 5.64 -14.94 -3.48
CA ALA A 91 4.74 -14.55 -2.40
C ALA A 91 3.28 -14.83 -2.78
N SER A 92 2.53 -15.36 -1.81
CA SER A 92 1.06 -15.41 -1.92
C SER A 92 0.46 -14.00 -1.93
N PRO A 93 -0.77 -13.80 -2.45
CA PRO A 93 -1.43 -12.51 -2.42
C PRO A 93 -1.47 -11.88 -1.03
N SER A 94 -1.77 -12.66 0.01
CA SER A 94 -1.84 -12.19 1.38
C SER A 94 -0.49 -11.70 1.92
N GLN A 95 0.59 -12.45 1.65
CA GLN A 95 1.95 -12.05 2.02
C GLN A 95 2.36 -10.77 1.29
N LEU A 96 2.08 -10.69 -0.01
CA LEU A 96 2.44 -9.53 -0.82
C LEU A 96 1.72 -8.26 -0.36
N LEU A 97 0.41 -8.35 -0.08
CA LEU A 97 -0.38 -7.23 0.42
C LEU A 97 0.08 -6.79 1.82
N SER A 98 0.41 -7.74 2.70
CA SER A 98 0.93 -7.45 4.05
C SER A 98 2.28 -6.73 3.98
N GLU A 99 3.19 -7.20 3.14
CA GLU A 99 4.51 -6.60 2.96
C GLU A 99 4.41 -5.16 2.41
N TYR A 100 3.55 -4.93 1.40
CA TYR A 100 3.29 -3.58 0.90
C TYR A 100 2.71 -2.66 1.97
N ARG A 101 1.81 -3.17 2.83
CA ARG A 101 1.22 -2.38 3.91
C ARG A 101 2.31 -1.90 4.87
N ASP A 102 3.15 -2.82 5.33
CA ASP A 102 4.18 -2.51 6.31
C ASP A 102 5.23 -1.54 5.73
N HIS A 103 5.59 -1.69 4.46
CA HIS A 103 6.44 -0.71 3.77
C HIS A 103 5.79 0.67 3.72
N PHE A 104 4.53 0.76 3.28
CA PHE A 104 3.84 2.05 3.18
C PHE A 104 3.67 2.74 4.53
N MET A 105 3.44 1.99 5.61
CA MET A 105 3.42 2.54 6.97
C MET A 105 4.79 3.10 7.38
N ARG A 106 5.89 2.40 7.08
CA ARG A 106 7.26 2.92 7.32
C ARG A 106 7.52 4.19 6.50
N TYR A 107 7.07 4.24 5.24
CA TYR A 107 7.18 5.44 4.42
C TYR A 107 6.37 6.61 5.00
N GLN A 108 5.18 6.36 5.53
CA GLN A 108 4.37 7.40 6.17
C GLN A 108 5.12 8.03 7.34
N ILE A 109 5.78 7.22 8.18
CA ILE A 109 6.58 7.72 9.31
C ILE A 109 7.78 8.55 8.82
N ILE A 110 8.55 8.03 7.86
CA ILE A 110 9.79 8.70 7.45
C ILE A 110 9.53 9.98 6.63
N MET A 111 8.40 10.04 5.91
CA MET A 111 7.98 11.20 5.13
C MET A 111 7.65 12.42 6.00
N ASP A 112 7.20 12.20 7.24
CA ASP A 112 6.98 13.30 8.20
C ASP A 112 8.28 14.06 8.49
N PHE A 113 9.42 13.35 8.57
CA PHE A 113 10.72 13.98 8.74
C PHE A 113 11.15 14.78 7.50
N VAL A 114 10.91 14.23 6.28
CA VAL A 114 11.19 14.96 5.03
C VAL A 114 10.38 16.26 4.98
N LEU A 115 9.10 16.19 5.35
CA LEU A 115 8.22 17.36 5.44
C LEU A 115 8.70 18.35 6.50
N GLU A 116 9.13 17.88 7.67
CA GLU A 116 9.67 18.74 8.73
C GLU A 116 10.93 19.46 8.28
N ASP A 117 11.85 18.78 7.60
CA ASP A 117 13.05 19.39 7.06
C ASP A 117 12.73 20.46 6.01
N GLU A 118 11.76 20.20 5.13
CA GLU A 118 11.35 21.19 4.15
C GLU A 118 10.64 22.38 4.81
N ARG A 119 9.84 22.17 5.86
CA ARG A 119 9.26 23.27 6.65
C ARG A 119 10.32 24.13 7.34
N ASN A 120 11.40 23.52 7.81
CA ASN A 120 12.49 24.18 8.51
C ASN A 120 13.55 24.78 7.58
N THR A 121 13.39 24.63 6.27
CA THR A 121 14.25 25.26 5.26
C THR A 121 13.47 26.30 4.45
N THR A 122 14.15 26.99 3.53
CA THR A 122 13.50 27.94 2.60
C THR A 122 12.72 27.21 1.50
N ALA A 123 11.87 26.25 1.86
CA ALA A 123 11.03 25.55 0.90
C ALA A 123 9.98 26.49 0.32
N THR A 124 9.64 26.27 -0.95
CA THR A 124 8.54 26.98 -1.60
C THR A 124 7.20 26.42 -1.10
N PRO A 125 6.16 27.25 -0.90
CA PRO A 125 4.84 26.78 -0.43
C PRO A 125 4.26 25.61 -1.25
N ASN A 126 4.56 25.58 -2.56
CA ASN A 126 4.10 24.52 -3.46
C ASN A 126 4.71 23.15 -3.09
N PHE A 127 5.98 23.10 -2.69
CA PHE A 127 6.64 21.83 -2.33
C PHE A 127 6.03 21.22 -1.07
N ILE A 128 5.74 22.06 -0.06
CA ILE A 128 5.07 21.62 1.18
C ILE A 128 3.67 21.09 0.89
N SER A 129 2.94 21.73 -0.02
CA SER A 129 1.64 21.24 -0.48
C SER A 129 1.77 19.88 -1.15
N ASP A 130 2.71 19.71 -2.07
CA ASP A 130 2.91 18.47 -2.82
C ASP A 130 3.25 17.29 -1.90
N ILE A 131 4.19 17.46 -0.96
CA ILE A 131 4.57 16.39 -0.01
C ILE A 131 3.43 16.05 0.97
N THR A 132 2.65 17.06 1.38
CA THR A 132 1.46 16.84 2.22
C THR A 132 0.41 16.03 1.46
N ASN A 133 0.19 16.36 0.18
CA ASN A 133 -0.76 15.65 -0.67
C ASN A 133 -0.33 14.20 -0.94
N VAL A 134 0.97 13.95 -1.16
CA VAL A 134 1.52 12.59 -1.24
C VAL A 134 1.29 11.83 0.06
N SER A 135 1.59 12.42 1.21
CA SER A 135 1.45 11.76 2.53
C SER A 135 -0.01 11.41 2.86
N LEU A 136 -0.94 12.31 2.53
CA LEU A 136 -2.38 12.06 2.66
C LEU A 136 -2.84 10.92 1.73
N LEU A 137 -2.39 10.94 0.48
CA LEU A 137 -2.77 9.91 -0.48
C LEU A 137 -2.13 8.55 -0.16
N LEU A 138 -0.92 8.52 0.39
CA LEU A 138 -0.29 7.32 0.95
C LEU A 138 -1.15 6.72 2.07
N SER A 139 -1.61 7.55 3.01
CA SER A 139 -2.53 7.11 4.08
C SER A 139 -3.81 6.50 3.52
N PHE A 140 -4.43 7.13 2.52
CA PHE A 140 -5.62 6.57 1.86
C PHE A 140 -5.35 5.27 1.11
N THR A 141 -4.19 5.13 0.47
CA THR A 141 -3.77 3.89 -0.20
C THR A 141 -3.59 2.77 0.82
N ILE A 142 -2.99 3.04 1.98
CA ILE A 142 -2.89 2.08 3.10
C ILE A 142 -4.28 1.64 3.56
N THR A 143 -5.20 2.58 3.82
CA THR A 143 -6.58 2.22 4.19
C THR A 143 -7.25 1.33 3.15
N ARG A 144 -7.02 1.60 1.85
CA ARG A 144 -7.61 0.79 0.78
C ARG A 144 -6.99 -0.60 0.70
N LEU A 145 -5.68 -0.68 0.88
CA LEU A 145 -4.94 -1.93 0.96
C LEU A 145 -5.46 -2.80 2.12
N GLU A 146 -5.65 -2.22 3.30
CA GLU A 146 -6.22 -2.92 4.44
C GLU A 146 -7.66 -3.41 4.18
N ASN A 147 -8.47 -2.67 3.43
CA ASN A 147 -9.82 -3.12 3.07
C ASN A 147 -9.78 -4.35 2.15
N VAL A 148 -8.84 -4.38 1.19
CA VAL A 148 -8.59 -5.57 0.37
C VAL A 148 -8.14 -6.74 1.26
N MET A 149 -7.19 -6.50 2.17
CA MET A 149 -6.71 -7.52 3.10
C MET A 149 -7.85 -8.10 3.96
N ARG A 150 -8.71 -7.24 4.54
CA ARG A 150 -9.88 -7.67 5.32
C ARG A 150 -10.85 -8.51 4.49
N HIS A 151 -11.09 -8.13 3.24
CA HIS A 151 -11.95 -8.89 2.32
C HIS A 151 -11.41 -10.31 2.05
N LEU A 152 -10.09 -10.44 1.98
CA LEU A 152 -9.39 -11.72 1.80
C LEU A 152 -9.18 -12.50 3.12
N ASN A 153 -9.76 -12.05 4.22
CA ASN A 153 -9.52 -12.59 5.57
C ASN A 153 -8.04 -12.61 5.99
N VAL A 154 -7.24 -11.69 5.45
CA VAL A 154 -5.85 -11.49 5.85
C VAL A 154 -5.84 -10.69 7.14
N THR A 155 -5.14 -11.19 8.15
CA THR A 155 -5.00 -10.49 9.43
C THR A 155 -4.24 -9.18 9.22
N VAL A 156 -4.87 -8.07 9.57
CA VAL A 156 -4.22 -6.76 9.64
C VAL A 156 -3.57 -6.66 11.01
N THR A 157 -2.24 -6.79 11.05
CA THR A 157 -1.37 -6.58 12.20
C THR A 157 -1.40 -5.10 12.65
N PRO A 158 -0.92 -4.74 13.86
CA PRO A 158 -1.37 -3.54 14.57
C PRO A 158 -1.32 -2.22 13.78
N GLU A 159 -2.18 -1.30 14.20
CA GLU A 159 -2.41 0.03 13.59
C GLU A 159 -1.16 0.93 13.58
N LYS A 160 -0.12 0.57 14.33
CA LYS A 160 1.14 1.32 14.44
C LYS A 160 2.33 0.37 14.38
N ILE A 161 3.37 0.75 13.63
CA ILE A 161 4.69 0.10 13.64
C ILE A 161 5.30 0.29 15.05
N PRO A 162 5.83 -0.78 15.69
CA PRO A 162 6.56 -0.66 16.95
C PRO A 162 7.67 0.39 16.88
N GLU A 163 7.99 1.04 18.00
CA GLU A 163 9.01 2.10 18.02
C GLU A 163 10.39 1.55 17.63
N GLU A 164 10.70 0.32 18.05
CA GLU A 164 11.94 -0.37 17.74
C GLU A 164 12.10 -0.70 16.24
N GLU A 165 10.96 -0.80 15.55
CA GLU A 165 10.88 -1.08 14.12
C GLU A 165 10.64 0.18 13.28
N SER A 166 10.49 1.34 13.91
CA SER A 166 10.25 2.59 13.19
C SER A 166 11.51 3.03 12.43
N PRO A 167 11.37 3.53 11.19
CA PRO A 167 12.49 4.07 10.45
C PRO A 167 13.00 5.34 11.12
N TYR A 168 14.32 5.51 11.15
CA TYR A 168 14.94 6.69 11.75
C TYR A 168 16.16 7.12 10.96
N PHE A 169 16.54 8.38 11.13
CA PHE A 169 17.73 8.93 10.51
C PHE A 169 18.93 8.86 11.46
N THR A 170 20.03 8.32 10.96
CA THR A 170 21.27 8.28 11.73
C THR A 170 21.85 9.70 11.86
N PRO A 171 22.44 10.07 13.01
CA PRO A 171 22.90 11.46 13.26
C PRO A 171 23.88 12.01 12.21
N ARG A 172 24.59 11.13 11.49
CA ARG A 172 25.48 11.53 10.39
C ARG A 172 24.75 12.23 9.25
N TRP A 173 23.46 11.94 9.03
CA TRP A 173 22.67 12.56 7.97
C TRP A 173 22.01 13.87 8.40
N GLU A 174 21.96 14.14 9.71
CA GLU A 174 21.37 15.38 10.27
C GLU A 174 22.34 16.57 10.31
N ARG A 175 23.64 16.34 10.08
CA ARG A 175 24.68 17.34 10.42
C ARG A 175 24.59 18.62 9.61
N ASN A 176 24.10 18.55 8.37
CA ASN A 176 23.93 19.73 7.52
C ASN A 176 22.85 19.53 6.46
N ILE A 177 22.43 20.65 5.85
CA ILE A 177 21.36 20.68 4.85
C ILE A 177 21.66 19.82 3.61
N TYR A 178 22.93 19.68 3.23
CA TYR A 178 23.32 18.87 2.08
C TYR A 178 23.06 17.38 2.33
N GLN A 179 23.43 16.89 3.52
CA GLN A 179 23.19 15.49 3.91
C GLN A 179 21.71 15.18 4.10
N ARG A 180 20.94 16.09 4.70
CA ARG A 180 19.48 15.93 4.84
C ARG A 180 18.81 15.82 3.48
N ARG A 181 19.14 16.71 2.54
CA ARG A 181 18.61 16.65 1.18
C ARG A 181 18.93 15.36 0.43
N LEU A 182 20.12 14.81 0.58
CA LEU A 182 20.49 13.54 -0.05
C LEU A 182 19.67 12.39 0.50
N ARG A 183 19.52 12.35 1.82
CA ARG A 183 18.72 11.35 2.53
C ARG A 183 17.23 11.46 2.18
N ASP A 184 16.70 12.68 2.08
CA ASP A 184 15.32 12.93 1.66
C ASP A 184 15.09 12.48 0.23
N CYS A 185 16.02 12.78 -0.68
CA CYS A 185 15.94 12.26 -2.05
C CYS A 185 15.95 10.74 -2.07
N PHE A 186 16.81 10.09 -1.27
CA PHE A 186 16.83 8.64 -1.17
C PHE A 186 15.48 8.08 -0.72
N VAL A 187 14.86 8.66 0.31
CA VAL A 187 13.51 8.26 0.76
C VAL A 187 12.49 8.35 -0.37
N LEU A 188 12.45 9.49 -1.07
CA LEU A 188 11.52 9.72 -2.19
C LEU A 188 11.79 8.76 -3.36
N GLU A 189 13.05 8.46 -3.66
CA GLU A 189 13.42 7.47 -4.68
C GLU A 189 12.96 6.07 -4.31
N GLN A 190 13.18 5.64 -3.07
CA GLN A 190 12.77 4.32 -2.61
C GLN A 190 11.24 4.19 -2.61
N LEU A 191 10.52 5.20 -2.10
CA LEU A 191 9.05 5.24 -2.17
C LEU A 191 8.56 5.14 -3.62
N ASN A 192 9.15 5.91 -4.54
CA ASN A 192 8.80 5.87 -5.96
C ASN A 192 8.97 4.46 -6.56
N GLN A 193 10.08 3.79 -6.27
CA GLN A 193 10.33 2.42 -6.74
C GLN A 193 9.35 1.41 -6.12
N HIS A 194 9.04 1.52 -4.83
CA HIS A 194 8.00 0.69 -4.20
C HIS A 194 6.62 0.90 -4.84
N LEU A 195 6.25 2.15 -5.15
CA LEU A 195 4.98 2.46 -5.80
C LEU A 195 4.89 1.90 -7.22
N ILE A 196 5.99 1.91 -7.99
CA ILE A 196 6.06 1.25 -9.30
C ILE A 196 5.82 -0.26 -9.14
N ASN A 197 6.50 -0.89 -8.18
CA ASN A 197 6.36 -2.31 -7.92
C ASN A 197 4.94 -2.68 -7.45
N ALA A 198 4.37 -1.88 -6.55
CA ALA A 198 3.02 -2.03 -6.01
C ALA A 198 1.98 -1.91 -7.11
N GLN A 199 2.11 -0.91 -7.98
CA GLN A 199 1.18 -0.70 -9.09
C GLN A 199 1.12 -1.93 -10.01
N ASN A 200 2.28 -2.48 -10.37
CA ASN A 200 2.36 -3.67 -11.21
C ASN A 200 1.73 -4.89 -10.53
N ASP A 201 2.04 -5.10 -9.25
CA ASP A 201 1.54 -6.24 -8.49
C ASP A 201 0.04 -6.16 -8.23
N PHE A 202 -0.49 -5.01 -7.82
CA PHE A 202 -1.91 -4.83 -7.59
C PHE A 202 -2.72 -4.95 -8.89
N THR A 203 -2.16 -4.47 -10.00
CA THR A 203 -2.78 -4.67 -11.33
C THR A 203 -2.84 -6.14 -11.69
N LYS A 204 -1.77 -6.90 -11.41
CA LYS A 204 -1.74 -8.34 -11.63
C LYS A 204 -2.78 -9.05 -10.75
N LEU A 205 -2.78 -8.79 -9.44
CA LEU A 205 -3.73 -9.38 -8.50
C LEU A 205 -5.18 -9.11 -8.92
N ARG A 206 -5.51 -7.88 -9.32
CA ARG A 206 -6.85 -7.54 -9.83
C ARG A 206 -7.23 -8.39 -11.04
N ASN A 207 -6.29 -8.66 -11.94
CA ASN A 207 -6.54 -9.41 -13.17
C ASN A 207 -6.64 -10.93 -12.90
N ASP A 208 -5.93 -11.43 -11.89
CA ASP A 208 -5.98 -12.84 -11.48
C ASP A 208 -7.30 -13.19 -10.74
N GLU A 209 -8.02 -12.20 -10.21
CA GLU A 209 -9.33 -12.34 -9.52
C GLU A 209 -10.55 -12.25 -10.47
N ASN A 210 -10.34 -12.01 -11.78
CA ASN A 210 -11.39 -11.92 -12.80
C ASN A 210 -11.64 -13.24 -13.53
#